data_AF-A0A7C1YUU3-F1
#
_entry.id   AF-A0A7C1YUU3-F1
#
_cell.length_a   1.000
_cell.length_b   1.000
_cell.length_c   1.000
_cell.angle_alpha   90.00
_cell.angle_beta   90.00
_cell.angle_gamma   90.00
#
_symmetry.space_group_name_H-M   'P 1'
#
loop_
_entity.id
_entity.type
_entity.pdbx_description
1 polymer ?
#
loop_
_entity_poly.entity_id
_entity_poly.type
_entity_poly.pdbx_seq_one_letter_code
_entity_poly.pdbx_strand_id
1 'polypeptide(L)'
;SITVVDVKVEGSDERVCGLVINWSPVEMSGLHVDPITVGAKFVIDGTGHDATVARIVQDKLNKRLNTPTGKVAGERSMWADPAEQEVPRKTGEVYPGLYLIGMAATAAHGTHRMGPIFGGMLLSGEKAAKEILEKLKKD
;
A
#
# COMPACT_ATOMS: atom_id res chain seq x y z
N SER A 1 10.56 -15.27 -5.82
CA SER A 1 9.95 -13.94 -5.56
C SER A 1 10.31 -13.48 -4.16
N ILE A 2 10.17 -12.18 -3.90
CA ILE A 2 10.34 -11.56 -2.59
C ILE A 2 8.94 -11.37 -1.99
N THR A 3 8.78 -11.59 -0.69
CA THR A 3 7.57 -11.29 0.07
C THR A 3 7.86 -10.23 1.13
N VAL A 4 6.86 -9.38 1.40
CA VAL A 4 6.92 -8.40 2.49
C VAL A 4 6.33 -9.07 3.72
N VAL A 5 7.12 -9.15 4.79
CA VAL A 5 6.73 -9.79 6.05
C VAL A 5 6.49 -8.78 7.18
N ASP A 6 7.08 -7.59 7.06
CA ASP A 6 6.84 -6.48 7.98
C ASP A 6 7.17 -5.11 7.35
N VAL A 7 6.90 -4.05 8.10
CA VAL A 7 7.34 -2.69 7.83
C VAL A 7 8.45 -2.26 8.81
N LYS A 8 9.36 -1.42 8.34
CA LYS A 8 10.29 -0.70 9.22
C LYS A 8 9.62 0.61 9.64
N VAL A 9 9.60 0.91 10.94
CA VAL A 9 9.06 2.17 11.48
C VAL A 9 10.08 2.90 12.36
N GLU A 10 10.00 4.23 12.41
CA GLU A 10 10.84 5.08 13.25
C GLU A 10 10.05 6.26 13.85
N GLY A 11 10.51 6.77 14.99
CA GLY A 11 9.92 7.92 15.70
C GLY A 11 8.71 7.56 16.58
N SER A 12 8.24 8.54 17.36
CA SER A 12 7.10 8.37 18.28
C SER A 12 5.77 8.08 17.57
N ASP A 13 5.64 8.54 16.33
CA ASP A 13 4.45 8.33 15.50
C ASP A 13 4.53 7.03 14.68
N GLU A 14 5.60 6.24 14.86
CA GLU A 14 5.83 4.97 14.15
C GLU A 14 5.70 5.14 12.63
N ARG A 15 6.35 6.17 12.08
CA ARG A 15 6.32 6.48 10.64
C ARG A 15 6.96 5.35 9.86
N VAL A 16 6.30 4.86 8.81
CA VAL A 16 6.85 3.81 7.92
C VAL A 16 8.06 4.38 7.16
N CYS A 17 9.22 3.76 7.31
CA CYS A 17 10.48 4.18 6.69
C CYS A 17 11.25 3.03 6.02
N GLY A 18 10.54 1.97 5.63
CA GLY A 18 11.11 0.83 4.95
C GLY A 18 10.25 -0.42 5.03
N LEU A 19 10.78 -1.51 4.47
CA LEU A 19 10.14 -2.82 4.43
C LEU A 19 11.06 -3.87 5.04
N VAL A 20 10.47 -4.86 5.67
CA VAL A 20 11.13 -6.10 6.07
C VAL A 20 10.67 -7.18 5.10
N ILE A 21 11.62 -7.77 4.39
CA ILE A 21 11.37 -8.67 3.27
C ILE A 21 12.00 -10.04 3.50
N ASN A 22 11.39 -11.06 2.92
CA ASN A 22 11.95 -12.41 2.89
C ASN A 22 11.81 -13.02 1.49
N TRP A 23 12.40 -14.20 1.30
CA TRP A 23 12.27 -14.99 0.08
C TRP A 23 11.03 -15.88 0.16
N SER A 24 10.18 -15.85 -0.87
CA SER A 24 8.95 -16.67 -0.86
C SER A 24 9.21 -18.18 -0.62
N PRO A 25 10.27 -18.81 -1.16
CA PRO A 25 10.54 -20.22 -0.86
C PRO A 25 10.84 -20.48 0.61
N VAL A 26 11.48 -19.55 1.32
CA VAL A 26 11.75 -19.66 2.76
C VAL A 26 10.44 -19.66 3.54
N GLU A 27 9.55 -18.71 3.21
CA GLU A 27 8.22 -18.60 3.82
C GLU A 27 7.36 -19.84 3.53
N MET A 28 7.33 -20.30 2.26
CA MET A 28 6.55 -21.47 1.84
C MET A 28 7.07 -22.78 2.45
N SER A 29 8.36 -22.88 2.75
CA SER A 29 8.98 -24.09 3.31
C SER A 29 8.98 -24.11 4.84
N GLY A 30 8.55 -23.04 5.50
CA GLY A 30 8.60 -22.92 6.96
C GLY A 30 10.03 -22.94 7.51
N LEU A 31 11.02 -22.59 6.70
CA LEU A 31 12.41 -22.51 7.13
C LEU A 31 12.60 -21.27 8.02
N HIS A 32 13.30 -21.45 9.13
CA HIS A 32 13.62 -20.37 10.06
C HIS A 32 14.85 -19.59 9.53
N VAL A 33 14.62 -18.71 8.56
CA VAL A 33 15.61 -17.74 8.08
C VAL A 33 15.10 -16.34 8.39
N ASP A 34 15.94 -15.56 9.08
CA ASP A 34 15.62 -14.18 9.44
C ASP A 34 15.45 -13.30 8.18
N PRO A 35 14.47 -12.39 8.19
CA PRO A 35 14.24 -11.49 7.07
C PRO A 35 15.28 -10.36 7.01
N ILE A 36 15.30 -9.64 5.89
CA ILE A 36 16.21 -8.51 5.65
C ILE A 36 15.39 -7.21 5.61
N THR A 37 15.95 -6.13 6.15
CA THR A 37 15.32 -4.80 6.15
C THR A 37 15.88 -3.90 5.06
N VAL A 38 15.00 -3.23 4.31
CA VAL A 38 15.33 -2.22 3.31
C VAL A 38 14.73 -0.88 3.74
N GLY A 39 15.56 0.14 3.94
CA GLY A 39 15.13 1.49 4.30
C GLY A 39 14.66 2.30 3.09
N ALA A 40 13.66 3.16 3.30
CA ALA A 40 13.13 4.08 2.29
C ALA A 40 12.51 5.33 2.94
N LYS A 41 12.59 6.49 2.25
CA LYS A 41 11.87 7.70 2.70
C LYS A 41 10.35 7.53 2.57
N PHE A 42 9.89 6.84 1.54
CA PHE A 42 8.48 6.52 1.31
C PHE A 42 8.34 5.07 0.82
N VAL A 43 7.27 4.42 1.24
CA VAL A 43 6.86 3.09 0.79
C VAL A 43 5.57 3.23 -0.02
N ILE A 44 5.49 2.53 -1.15
CA ILE A 44 4.30 2.50 -2.00
C ILE A 44 3.76 1.06 -2.01
N ASP A 45 2.54 0.88 -1.52
CA ASP A 45 1.82 -0.38 -1.63
C ASP A 45 1.09 -0.44 -2.98
N GLY A 46 1.69 -1.17 -3.91
CA GLY A 46 1.11 -1.56 -5.20
C GLY A 46 0.75 -3.04 -5.25
N THR A 47 0.54 -3.71 -4.11
CA THR A 47 0.28 -5.16 -4.04
C THR A 47 -1.10 -5.58 -4.54
N GLY A 48 -1.90 -4.61 -4.99
CA GLY A 48 -3.20 -4.85 -5.59
C GLY A 48 -4.28 -5.10 -4.54
N HIS A 49 -5.19 -6.04 -4.83
CA HIS A 49 -6.39 -6.30 -4.02
C HIS A 49 -6.10 -6.64 -2.55
N ASP A 50 -4.95 -7.24 -2.29
CA ASP A 50 -4.57 -7.67 -0.96
C ASP A 50 -4.22 -6.49 -0.05
N ALA A 51 -3.70 -5.39 -0.62
CA ALA A 51 -3.18 -4.23 0.13
C ALA A 51 -2.28 -4.66 1.29
N THR A 52 -1.34 -5.56 0.99
CA THR A 52 -0.57 -6.35 1.98
C THR A 52 0.17 -5.46 2.96
N VAL A 53 0.79 -4.38 2.51
CA VAL A 53 1.57 -3.49 3.39
C VAL A 53 0.62 -2.68 4.28
N ALA A 54 -0.49 -2.21 3.73
CA ALA A 54 -1.53 -1.53 4.50
C ALA A 54 -2.12 -2.43 5.61
N ARG A 55 -2.31 -3.72 5.32
CA ARG A 55 -2.75 -4.71 6.32
C ARG A 55 -1.67 -4.98 7.38
N ILE A 56 -0.41 -5.08 7.00
CA ILE A 56 0.68 -5.18 7.98
C ILE A 56 0.64 -3.99 8.95
N VAL A 57 0.50 -2.76 8.43
CA VAL A 57 0.40 -1.54 9.25
C VAL A 57 -0.84 -1.56 10.16
N GLN A 58 -2.03 -1.87 9.64
CA GLN A 58 -3.24 -1.87 10.46
C GLN A 58 -3.16 -2.92 11.59
N ASP A 59 -2.58 -4.11 11.31
CA ASP A 59 -2.66 -5.27 12.19
C ASP A 59 -1.51 -5.29 13.20
N LYS A 60 -0.27 -4.96 12.78
CA LYS A 60 0.91 -4.97 13.66
C LYS A 60 1.09 -3.67 14.43
N LEU A 61 0.85 -2.50 13.82
CA LEU A 61 0.96 -1.22 14.53
C LEU A 61 -0.32 -0.88 15.30
N ASN A 62 -1.43 -1.57 15.02
CA ASN A 62 -2.75 -1.28 15.59
C ASN A 62 -3.16 0.20 15.44
N LYS A 63 -2.79 0.82 14.30
CA LYS A 63 -3.08 2.23 13.97
C LYS A 63 -4.20 2.34 12.95
N ARG A 64 -4.82 3.52 12.90
CA ARG A 64 -5.83 3.83 11.90
C ARG A 64 -5.17 4.31 10.61
N LEU A 65 -5.59 3.73 9.49
CA LEU A 65 -5.29 4.26 8.16
C LEU A 65 -6.16 5.48 7.88
N ASN A 66 -5.69 6.38 7.02
CA ASN A 66 -6.48 7.49 6.47
C ASN A 66 -7.44 6.97 5.39
N THR A 67 -8.37 6.12 5.82
CA THR A 67 -9.43 5.52 5.01
C THR A 67 -10.77 5.74 5.72
N PRO A 68 -11.93 5.60 5.03
CA PRO A 68 -13.24 5.84 5.64
C PRO A 68 -13.50 5.01 6.91
N THR A 69 -12.95 3.79 6.97
CA THR A 69 -13.12 2.88 8.12
C THR A 69 -11.97 2.98 9.13
N GLY A 70 -10.86 3.62 8.76
CA GLY A 70 -9.61 3.56 9.52
C GLY A 70 -8.82 2.26 9.32
N LYS A 71 -9.25 1.37 8.40
CA LYS A 71 -8.67 0.06 8.11
C LYS A 71 -8.75 -0.24 6.60
N VAL A 72 -8.22 -1.37 6.16
CA VAL A 72 -8.46 -1.87 4.80
C VAL A 72 -9.89 -2.42 4.72
N ALA A 73 -10.77 -1.73 3.99
CA ALA A 73 -12.20 -2.07 3.94
C ALA A 73 -12.50 -3.32 3.09
N GLY A 74 -11.66 -3.64 2.10
CA GLY A 74 -11.91 -4.64 1.07
C GLY A 74 -12.74 -4.06 -0.08
N GLU A 75 -12.44 -4.48 -1.31
CA GLU A 75 -13.12 -3.97 -2.50
C GLU A 75 -14.57 -4.47 -2.64
N ARG A 76 -15.37 -3.71 -3.39
CA ARG A 76 -16.73 -4.12 -3.79
C ARG A 76 -16.71 -4.83 -5.14
N SER A 77 -17.85 -5.45 -5.47
CA SER A 77 -18.11 -6.07 -6.77
C SER A 77 -17.87 -5.12 -7.94
N MET A 78 -17.69 -5.70 -9.13
CA MET A 78 -17.30 -4.97 -10.32
C MET A 78 -18.33 -3.90 -10.73
N TRP A 79 -17.84 -2.67 -10.91
CA TRP A 79 -18.54 -1.58 -11.59
C TRP A 79 -17.48 -0.68 -12.22
N ALA A 80 -17.19 -0.95 -13.50
CA ALA A 80 -15.97 -0.46 -14.13
C ALA A 80 -15.90 1.06 -14.29
N ASP A 81 -16.97 1.68 -14.78
CA ASP A 81 -16.99 3.11 -15.09
C ASP A 81 -16.67 4.02 -13.88
N PRO A 82 -17.33 3.87 -12.71
CA PRO A 82 -16.95 4.66 -11.54
C PRO A 82 -15.62 4.20 -10.96
N ALA A 83 -15.33 2.89 -10.94
CA ALA A 83 -14.09 2.37 -10.38
C ALA A 83 -12.86 2.97 -11.06
N GLU A 84 -12.86 3.05 -12.39
CA GLU A 84 -11.78 3.66 -13.17
C GLU A 84 -11.40 5.04 -12.63
N GLN A 85 -12.41 5.89 -12.46
CA GLN A 85 -12.23 7.28 -12.03
C GLN A 85 -11.90 7.38 -10.53
N GLU A 86 -12.36 6.44 -9.72
CA GLU A 86 -12.14 6.42 -8.28
C GLU A 86 -10.71 6.04 -7.91
N VAL A 87 -10.07 5.12 -8.63
CA VAL A 87 -8.71 4.65 -8.29
C VAL A 87 -7.68 5.79 -8.14
N PRO A 88 -7.50 6.70 -9.12
CA PRO A 88 -6.59 7.83 -8.94
C PRO A 88 -7.08 8.82 -7.86
N ARG A 89 -8.39 8.95 -7.64
CA ARG A 89 -8.91 9.80 -6.55
C ARG A 89 -8.58 9.25 -5.17
N LYS A 90 -8.63 7.93 -4.99
CA LYS A 90 -8.34 7.22 -3.73
C LYS A 90 -6.85 6.93 -3.50
N THR A 91 -6.02 7.16 -4.51
CA THR A 91 -4.56 7.06 -4.41
C THR A 91 -4.01 8.16 -3.51
N GLY A 92 -3.05 7.83 -2.65
CA GLY A 92 -2.38 8.81 -1.79
C GLY A 92 -1.77 8.19 -0.54
N GLU A 93 -1.29 9.06 0.35
CA GLU A 93 -0.74 8.65 1.64
C GLU A 93 -1.86 8.23 2.60
N VAL A 94 -1.81 6.97 3.03
CA VAL A 94 -2.81 6.41 3.97
C VAL A 94 -2.28 6.28 5.38
N TYR A 95 -0.98 6.38 5.57
CA TYR A 95 -0.31 6.38 6.86
C TYR A 95 1.03 7.09 6.70
N PRO A 96 1.61 7.76 7.72
CA PRO A 96 2.87 8.48 7.56
C PRO A 96 3.97 7.62 6.92
N GLY A 97 4.41 8.01 5.73
CA GLY A 97 5.41 7.29 4.93
C GLY A 97 4.89 6.16 4.04
N LEU A 98 3.59 5.85 4.06
CA LEU A 98 2.96 4.78 3.27
C LEU A 98 1.89 5.32 2.32
N TYR A 99 2.13 5.12 1.02
CA TYR A 99 1.21 5.43 -0.07
C TYR A 99 0.53 4.17 -0.60
N LEU A 100 -0.73 4.29 -1.05
CA LEU A 100 -1.39 3.24 -1.82
C LEU A 100 -1.64 3.68 -3.25
N ILE A 101 -1.46 2.76 -4.19
CA ILE A 101 -1.77 2.94 -5.61
C ILE A 101 -2.66 1.80 -6.12
N GLY A 102 -3.27 2.01 -7.29
CA GLY A 102 -4.03 1.00 -8.02
C GLY A 102 -5.10 0.31 -7.19
N MET A 103 -5.20 -1.02 -7.32
CA MET A 103 -6.19 -1.80 -6.59
C MET A 103 -5.98 -1.81 -5.07
N ALA A 104 -4.77 -1.53 -4.57
CA ALA A 104 -4.55 -1.39 -3.13
C ALA A 104 -5.29 -0.16 -2.57
N ALA A 105 -5.30 0.94 -3.33
CA ALA A 105 -6.09 2.13 -2.99
C ALA A 105 -7.60 1.81 -3.00
N THR A 106 -8.09 1.06 -3.99
CA THR A 106 -9.49 0.59 -4.04
C THR A 106 -9.85 -0.28 -2.84
N ALA A 107 -9.03 -1.29 -2.54
CA ALA A 107 -9.26 -2.22 -1.43
C ALA A 107 -9.27 -1.49 -0.09
N ALA A 108 -8.36 -0.55 0.11
CA ALA A 108 -8.32 0.23 1.35
C ALA A 108 -9.54 1.13 1.53
N HIS A 109 -10.05 1.73 0.45
CA HIS A 109 -11.18 2.67 0.49
C HIS A 109 -12.56 2.02 0.30
N GLY A 110 -12.60 0.73 -0.04
CA GLY A 110 -13.83 -0.03 -0.21
C GLY A 110 -14.67 0.40 -1.41
N THR A 111 -14.00 0.78 -2.50
CA THR A 111 -14.65 1.13 -3.78
C THR A 111 -14.81 -0.09 -4.69
N HIS A 112 -15.44 0.09 -5.85
CA HIS A 112 -15.65 -0.97 -6.83
C HIS A 112 -14.36 -1.34 -7.58
N ARG A 113 -14.27 -2.59 -8.05
CA ARG A 113 -13.21 -3.04 -8.98
C ARG A 113 -13.57 -2.73 -10.44
N MET A 114 -12.56 -2.54 -11.30
CA MET A 114 -12.77 -2.13 -12.70
C MET A 114 -12.64 -3.20 -13.79
N GLY A 115 -12.15 -4.40 -13.47
CA GLY A 115 -11.86 -5.41 -14.49
C GLY A 115 -10.64 -5.04 -15.35
N PRO A 116 -10.53 -5.51 -16.60
CA PRO A 116 -9.33 -5.36 -17.44
C PRO A 116 -9.23 -3.99 -18.13
N ILE A 117 -9.41 -2.90 -17.36
CA ILE A 117 -9.24 -1.51 -17.80
C ILE A 117 -8.18 -0.87 -16.92
N PHE A 118 -7.13 -0.30 -17.52
CA PHE A 118 -5.89 0.06 -16.82
C PHE A 118 -5.56 1.57 -16.80
N GLY A 119 -6.41 2.43 -17.36
CA GLY A 119 -6.18 3.89 -17.36
C GLY A 119 -5.98 4.45 -15.95
N GLY A 120 -6.92 4.15 -15.06
CA GLY A 120 -6.89 4.58 -13.67
C GLY A 120 -5.70 4.03 -12.88
N MET A 121 -5.18 2.85 -13.26
CA MET A 121 -3.97 2.28 -12.66
C MET A 121 -2.74 3.12 -13.00
N LEU A 122 -2.58 3.52 -14.26
CA LEU A 122 -1.47 4.36 -14.71
C LEU A 122 -1.55 5.75 -14.08
N LEU A 123 -2.73 6.38 -14.11
CA LEU A 123 -2.96 7.70 -13.50
C LEU A 123 -2.76 7.69 -11.98
N SER A 124 -3.09 6.58 -11.32
CA SER A 124 -2.79 6.37 -9.91
C SER A 124 -1.29 6.37 -9.63
N GLY A 125 -0.52 5.56 -10.35
CA GLY A 125 0.94 5.54 -10.20
C GLY A 125 1.57 6.92 -10.46
N GLU A 126 1.13 7.61 -11.51
CA GLU A 126 1.60 8.96 -11.85
C GLU A 126 1.31 9.97 -10.74
N LYS A 127 0.08 9.96 -10.19
CA LYS A 127 -0.32 10.84 -9.09
C LYS A 127 0.56 10.64 -7.86
N ALA A 128 0.72 9.39 -7.41
CA ALA A 128 1.56 9.09 -6.24
C ALA A 128 3.01 9.50 -6.46
N ALA A 129 3.58 9.25 -7.64
CA ALA A 129 4.93 9.68 -7.99
C ALA A 129 5.09 11.20 -7.90
N LYS A 130 4.15 11.98 -8.47
CA LYS A 130 4.17 13.45 -8.38
C LYS A 130 4.11 13.94 -6.94
N GLU A 131 3.19 13.43 -6.14
CA GLU A 131 3.05 13.83 -4.74
C GLU A 131 4.30 13.50 -3.91
N ILE A 132 4.85 12.30 -4.08
CA ILE A 132 6.07 11.88 -3.37
C ILE A 132 7.26 12.73 -3.80
N LEU A 133 7.44 13.02 -5.08
CA LEU A 133 8.52 13.89 -5.56
C LEU A 133 8.43 15.29 -4.97
N GLU A 134 7.23 15.87 -4.85
CA GLU A 134 7.03 17.18 -4.21
C GLU A 134 7.34 17.15 -2.71
N LYS A 135 7.04 16.04 -2.01
CA LYS A 135 7.42 15.86 -0.60
C LYS A 135 8.92 15.70 -0.43
N LEU A 136 9.57 14.91 -1.29
CA LEU A 136 11.02 14.68 -1.26
C LEU A 136 11.85 15.95 -1.47
N LYS A 137 11.32 16.97 -2.15
CA LYS A 137 11.99 18.28 -2.31
C LYS A 137 11.96 19.14 -1.04
N LYS A 138 11.05 18.85 -0.11
CA LYS A 138 10.85 19.60 1.14
C LYS A 138 11.58 19.00 2.34
N ASP A 139 12.05 17.75 2.20
CA ASP A 139 12.91 17.04 3.14
C ASP A 139 14.38 17.46 2.98
#